data_AF-A0A7C3TYR7-F1
#
_entry.id   AF-A0A7C3TYR7-F1
#
_cell.length_a   1.000
_cell.length_b   1.000
_cell.length_c   1.000
_cell.angle_alpha   90.00
_cell.angle_beta   90.00
_cell.angle_gamma   90.00
#
_symmetry.space_group_name_H-M   'P 1'
#
loop_
_entity.id
_entity.type
_entity.pdbx_description
1 polymer ?
#
loop_
_entity_poly.entity_id
_entity_poly.type
_entity_poly.pdbx_seq_one_letter_code
_entity_poly.pdbx_strand_id
1 'polypeptide(L)'
;MFTKVTVQGGNKYVGVDERLRWARHDHPDLQQTSEQIVRTDDYAEFKITLAIPSTGARAEGHGDCYRADFNKFVQKAEESALGNALDHLGYSSDAALAFEKRQGMKRETASTQ
;
A
#
# COMPACT_ATOMS: atom_id res chain seq x y z
N MET A 1 6.20 -13.92 1.71
CA MET A 1 5.46 -14.35 0.50
C MET A 1 4.15 -13.61 0.54
N PHE A 2 3.81 -12.82 -0.49
CA PHE A 2 2.59 -12.03 -0.47
C PHE A 2 1.38 -12.97 -0.56
N THR A 3 0.53 -12.94 0.45
CA THR A 3 -0.50 -13.96 0.66
C THR A 3 -1.73 -13.75 -0.25
N LYS A 4 -1.88 -12.54 -0.82
CA LYS A 4 -3.01 -12.18 -1.67
C LYS A 4 -2.58 -11.28 -2.83
N VAL A 5 -2.47 -11.87 -4.01
CA VAL A 5 -2.24 -11.16 -5.28
C VAL A 5 -3.51 -11.29 -6.12
N THR A 6 -4.15 -10.17 -6.47
CA THR A 6 -5.34 -10.16 -7.33
C THR A 6 -4.94 -9.74 -8.73
N VAL A 7 -5.42 -10.43 -9.77
CA VAL A 7 -5.15 -9.99 -11.16
C VAL A 7 -6.21 -8.97 -11.54
N GLN A 8 -5.82 -7.71 -11.74
CA GLN A 8 -6.70 -6.64 -12.20
C GLN A 8 -6.27 -6.23 -13.62
N GLY A 9 -7.09 -6.53 -14.63
CA GLY A 9 -6.79 -6.16 -16.03
C GLY A 9 -5.54 -6.80 -16.64
N GLY A 10 -5.06 -7.92 -16.09
CA GLY A 10 -3.83 -8.60 -16.53
C GLY A 10 -2.58 -8.24 -15.71
N ASN A 11 -2.65 -7.21 -14.85
CA ASN A 11 -1.59 -6.87 -13.91
C ASN A 11 -1.86 -7.47 -12.53
N LYS A 12 -0.82 -8.00 -11.90
CA LYS A 12 -0.89 -8.50 -10.53
C LYS A 12 -0.95 -7.30 -9.56
N TYR A 13 -1.93 -7.29 -8.68
CA TYR A 13 -2.16 -6.25 -7.69
C TYR A 13 -1.91 -6.81 -6.29
N VAL A 14 -1.15 -6.08 -5.48
CA VAL A 14 -0.89 -6.45 -4.07
C VAL A 14 -1.72 -5.53 -3.17
N GLY A 15 -2.60 -6.12 -2.37
CA GLY A 15 -3.51 -5.39 -1.49
C GLY A 15 -2.78 -4.49 -0.49
N VAL A 16 -3.39 -3.36 -0.15
CA VAL A 16 -2.83 -2.36 0.77
C VAL A 16 -2.44 -2.98 2.12
N ASP A 17 -3.27 -3.89 2.67
CA ASP A 17 -2.98 -4.61 3.91
C ASP A 17 -1.65 -5.36 3.86
N GLU A 18 -1.37 -6.01 2.72
CA GLU A 18 -0.16 -6.81 2.57
C GLU A 18 1.07 -5.90 2.39
N ARG A 19 0.91 -4.78 1.68
CA ARG A 19 1.96 -3.76 1.52
C ARG A 19 2.28 -3.10 2.87
N LEU A 20 1.28 -2.85 3.71
CA LEU A 20 1.47 -2.35 5.07
C LEU A 20 2.18 -3.38 5.97
N ARG A 21 1.82 -4.67 5.88
CA ARG A 21 2.54 -5.74 6.61
C ARG A 21 4.01 -5.82 6.20
N TRP A 22 4.29 -5.70 4.90
CA TRP A 22 5.66 -5.67 4.39
C TRP A 22 6.40 -4.45 4.93
N ALA A 23 5.83 -3.25 4.85
CA ALA A 23 6.45 -2.03 5.39
C ALA A 23 6.76 -2.15 6.89
N ARG A 24 5.83 -2.71 7.69
CA ARG A 24 6.04 -2.93 9.14
C ARG A 24 7.02 -4.06 9.46
N HIS A 25 7.24 -5.00 8.54
CA HIS A 25 8.25 -6.03 8.70
C HIS A 25 9.66 -5.43 8.56
N ASP A 26 9.86 -4.60 7.53
CA ASP A 26 11.14 -3.93 7.27
C ASP A 26 11.39 -2.80 8.27
N HIS A 27 10.34 -2.08 8.66
CA HIS A 27 10.37 -0.94 9.58
C HIS A 27 9.33 -1.11 10.70
N PRO A 28 9.66 -1.88 11.77
CA PRO A 28 8.75 -2.09 12.90
C PRO A 28 8.39 -0.79 13.65
N ASP A 29 9.20 0.25 13.48
CA ASP A 29 9.02 1.58 14.04
C ASP A 29 8.17 2.52 13.14
N LEU A 30 7.65 2.03 12.02
CA LEU A 30 6.78 2.81 11.12
C LEU A 30 5.55 3.35 11.87
N GLN A 31 5.41 4.66 11.83
CA GLN A 31 4.30 5.42 12.40
C GLN A 31 3.33 5.82 11.29
N GLN A 32 2.03 5.75 11.60
CA GLN A 32 0.95 6.14 10.70
C GLN A 32 0.04 7.14 11.39
N THR A 33 -0.24 8.24 10.71
CA THR A 33 -1.26 9.22 11.10
C THR A 33 -2.33 9.28 10.02
N SER A 34 -3.60 9.20 10.41
CA SER A 34 -4.76 9.30 9.52
C SER A 34 -5.55 10.57 9.85
N GLU A 35 -5.81 11.39 8.84
CA GLU A 35 -6.53 12.65 8.95
C GLU A 35 -7.74 12.64 8.00
N GLN A 36 -8.95 12.78 8.55
CA GLN A 36 -10.17 12.98 7.76
C GLN A 36 -10.24 14.45 7.34
N ILE A 37 -9.99 14.73 6.06
CA ILE A 37 -9.93 16.09 5.51
C ILE A 37 -11.34 16.61 5.24
N VAL A 38 -12.17 15.80 4.56
CA VAL A 38 -13.56 16.10 4.26
C VAL A 38 -14.43 14.89 4.54
N ARG A 39 -15.63 15.12 5.07
CA ARG A 39 -16.69 14.12 5.14
C ARG A 39 -18.06 14.75 5.01
N THR A 40 -18.79 14.31 4.01
CA THR A 40 -20.22 14.60 3.80
C THR A 40 -21.01 13.28 3.82
N ASP A 41 -22.30 13.36 3.52
CA ASP A 41 -23.14 12.16 3.40
C ASP A 41 -22.77 11.31 2.18
N ASP A 42 -22.15 11.88 1.16
CA ASP A 42 -21.89 11.27 -0.15
C ASP A 42 -20.43 11.29 -0.60
N TYR A 43 -19.52 11.94 0.14
CA TYR A 43 -18.10 12.06 -0.19
C TYR A 43 -17.20 12.02 1.04
N ALA A 44 -16.03 11.41 0.91
CA ALA A 44 -14.99 11.42 1.94
C ALA A 44 -13.62 11.62 1.33
N GLU A 45 -12.76 12.33 2.04
CA GLU A 45 -11.36 12.55 1.69
C GLU A 45 -10.48 12.37 2.93
N PHE A 46 -9.37 11.66 2.76
CA PHE A 46 -8.39 11.39 3.80
C PHE A 46 -6.99 11.75 3.34
N LYS A 47 -6.15 12.15 4.29
CA LYS A 47 -4.70 12.20 4.17
C LYS A 47 -4.11 11.22 5.17
N ILE A 48 -3.16 10.41 4.71
CA ILE A 48 -2.34 9.57 5.57
C ILE A 48 -0.89 10.01 5.47
N THR A 49 -0.25 10.18 6.62
CA THR A 49 1.18 10.41 6.74
C THR A 49 1.84 9.18 7.34
N LEU A 50 2.89 8.68 6.69
CA LEU A 50 3.75 7.62 7.17
C LEU A 50 5.12 8.19 7.51
N ALA A 51 5.67 7.82 8.65
CA ALA A 51 7.01 8.22 9.09
C ALA A 51 7.78 7.02 9.62
N ILE A 52 9.06 6.89 9.26
CA ILE A 52 9.96 5.84 9.73
C ILE A 52 11.10 6.54 10.50
N PRO A 53 11.02 6.63 11.84
CA PRO A 53 11.99 7.36 12.66
C PRO A 53 13.43 6.87 12.46
N SER A 54 13.64 5.56 12.33
CA SER A 54 14.97 4.94 12.18
C SER A 54 15.72 5.38 10.91
N THR A 55 15.00 5.74 9.84
CA THR A 55 15.58 6.18 8.57
C THR A 55 15.37 7.66 8.29
N GLY A 56 14.46 8.31 9.03
CA GLY A 56 14.00 9.67 8.74
C GLY A 56 13.07 9.77 7.54
N ALA A 57 12.71 8.65 6.89
CA ALA A 57 11.82 8.65 5.74
C ALA A 57 10.40 9.06 6.14
N ARG A 58 9.75 9.86 5.29
CA ARG A 58 8.38 10.33 5.47
C ARG A 58 7.67 10.38 4.13
N ALA A 59 6.41 9.98 4.11
CA ALA A 59 5.55 10.07 2.94
C ALA A 59 4.13 10.46 3.33
N GLU A 60 3.44 11.08 2.38
CA GLU A 60 2.04 11.47 2.52
C GLU A 60 1.24 10.94 1.33
N GLY A 61 0.00 10.55 1.55
CA GLY A 61 -0.91 10.08 0.53
C GLY A 61 -2.31 10.60 0.78
N HIS A 62 -2.98 11.03 -0.30
CA HIS A 62 -4.37 11.47 -0.27
C HIS A 62 -5.25 10.42 -0.95
N GLY A 63 -6.49 10.32 -0.52
CA GLY A 63 -7.47 9.44 -1.11
C GLY A 63 -8.88 9.93 -0.86
N ASP A 64 -9.72 9.79 -1.87
CA ASP A 64 -11.10 10.20 -1.84
C ASP A 64 -12.02 9.11 -2.41
N CYS A 65 -13.31 9.22 -2.11
CA CYS A 65 -14.32 8.35 -2.71
C CYS A 65 -15.71 8.97 -2.55
N TYR A 66 -16.51 8.90 -3.61
CA TYR A 66 -17.94 9.15 -3.53
C TYR A 66 -18.71 7.87 -3.14
N ARG A 67 -19.80 8.03 -2.39
CA ARG A 67 -20.72 6.93 -2.02
C ARG A 67 -21.27 6.21 -3.25
N ALA A 68 -21.49 6.93 -4.35
CA ALA A 68 -22.00 6.37 -5.60
C ALA A 68 -21.05 5.32 -6.21
N ASP A 69 -19.74 5.47 -6.00
CA ASP A 69 -18.73 4.54 -6.52
C ASP A 69 -18.51 3.34 -5.59
N PHE A 70 -18.70 3.55 -4.27
CA PHE A 70 -18.50 2.49 -3.29
C PHE A 70 -19.34 2.70 -2.02
N ASN A 71 -20.16 1.71 -1.65
CA ASN A 71 -21.02 1.80 -0.47
C ASN A 71 -20.25 2.09 0.84
N LYS A 72 -18.98 1.65 0.93
CA LYS A 72 -18.07 1.91 2.04
C LYS A 72 -17.05 3.01 1.70
N PHE A 73 -17.51 4.10 1.06
CA PHE A 73 -16.66 5.16 0.51
C PHE A 73 -15.68 5.76 1.54
N VAL A 74 -16.08 5.92 2.80
CA VAL A 74 -15.19 6.41 3.86
C VAL A 74 -13.97 5.49 4.04
N GLN A 75 -14.20 4.17 4.16
CA GLN A 75 -13.10 3.20 4.28
C GLN A 75 -12.28 3.14 2.99
N LYS A 76 -12.92 3.31 1.83
CA LYS A 76 -12.23 3.29 0.55
C LYS A 76 -11.31 4.48 0.35
N ALA A 77 -11.75 5.68 0.76
CA ALA A 77 -10.95 6.89 0.72
C ALA A 77 -9.71 6.76 1.62
N GLU A 78 -9.88 6.28 2.86
CA GLU A 78 -8.78 6.02 3.78
C GLU A 78 -7.81 4.94 3.26
N GLU A 79 -8.32 3.82 2.73
CA GLU A 79 -7.51 2.76 2.13
C GLU A 79 -6.70 3.30 0.93
N SER A 80 -7.31 4.17 0.11
CA SER A 80 -6.64 4.80 -1.03
C SER A 80 -5.53 5.75 -0.58
N ALA A 81 -5.77 6.56 0.44
CA ALA A 81 -4.75 7.44 1.04
C ALA A 81 -3.56 6.64 1.57
N LEU A 82 -3.82 5.51 2.25
CA LEU A 82 -2.78 4.61 2.75
C LEU A 82 -1.98 3.98 1.61
N GLY A 83 -2.67 3.50 0.58
CA GLY A 83 -2.04 2.91 -0.61
C GLY A 83 -1.09 3.87 -1.29
N ASN A 84 -1.50 5.14 -1.44
CA ASN A 84 -0.69 6.19 -2.05
C ASN A 84 0.52 6.57 -1.18
N ALA A 85 0.35 6.64 0.15
CA ALA A 85 1.47 6.90 1.07
C ALA A 85 2.52 5.77 1.04
N LEU A 86 2.07 4.51 0.96
CA LEU A 86 2.95 3.34 0.82
C LEU A 86 3.70 3.34 -0.51
N ASP A 87 3.04 3.72 -1.61
CA ASP A 87 3.67 3.82 -2.93
C ASP A 87 4.84 4.80 -2.92
N HIS A 88 4.68 5.95 -2.27
CA HIS A 88 5.74 6.95 -2.10
C HIS A 88 6.93 6.46 -1.26
N LEU A 89 6.72 5.49 -0.35
CA LEU A 89 7.80 4.82 0.39
C LEU A 89 8.41 3.63 -0.37
N GLY A 90 7.96 3.35 -1.60
CA GLY A 90 8.44 2.23 -2.40
C GLY A 90 7.75 0.90 -2.09
N TYR A 91 6.71 0.90 -1.27
CA TYR A 91 5.86 -0.27 -0.98
C TYR A 91 4.67 -0.33 -1.94
N SER A 92 4.95 -0.28 -3.25
CA SER A 92 3.93 -0.34 -4.30
C SER A 92 3.67 -1.77 -4.79
N SER A 93 2.55 -1.95 -5.51
CA SER A 93 2.28 -3.23 -6.19
C SER A 93 3.41 -3.60 -7.15
N ASP A 94 3.89 -2.65 -7.95
CA ASP A 94 4.99 -2.88 -8.89
C ASP A 94 6.29 -3.26 -8.18
N ALA A 95 6.60 -2.61 -7.05
CA ALA A 95 7.76 -2.96 -6.24
C ALA A 95 7.62 -4.39 -5.70
N ALA A 96 6.47 -4.75 -5.16
CA ALA A 96 6.20 -6.10 -4.66
C ALA A 96 6.38 -7.16 -5.76
N LEU A 97 5.89 -6.91 -6.98
CA LEU A 97 6.09 -7.82 -8.12
C LEU A 97 7.54 -7.93 -8.57
N ALA A 98 8.27 -6.80 -8.57
CA ALA A 98 9.68 -6.80 -8.89
C ALA A 98 10.49 -7.62 -7.86
N PHE A 99 10.13 -7.54 -6.57
CA PHE A 99 10.72 -8.36 -5.52
C PHE A 99 10.42 -9.86 -5.73
N GLU A 100 9.18 -10.24 -6.03
CA GLU A 100 8.84 -11.64 -6.32
C GLU A 100 9.64 -12.19 -7.50
N LYS A 101 9.73 -11.44 -8.60
CA LYS A 101 10.48 -11.84 -9.80
C LYS A 101 11.96 -12.07 -9.49
N ARG A 102 12.59 -11.17 -8.71
CA ARG A 102 14.00 -11.30 -8.29
C ARG A 102 14.22 -12.51 -7.39
N GLN A 103 13.29 -12.82 -6.49
CA GLN A 103 13.42 -14.01 -5.63
C GLN A 103 13.20 -15.32 -6.40
N GLY A 104 12.30 -15.34 -7.40
CA GLY A 104 12.13 -16.47 -8.32
C GLY A 104 13.41 -16.79 -9.08
N MET A 105 14.06 -15.77 -9.67
CA MET A 105 15.33 -15.95 -10.38
C MET A 105 16.44 -16.52 -9.49
N LYS A 106 16.56 -16.07 -8.23
CA LYS A 106 17.57 -16.60 -7.29
C LYS A 106 17.35 -18.08 -6.95
N ARG A 107 16.11 -18.56 -6.98
CA ARG A 107 15.79 -19.98 -6.70
C ARG A 107 16.10 -20.88 -7.89
N GLU A 108 15.86 -20.41 -9.11
CA GLU A 108 16.20 -21.16 -10.33
C GLU A 108 17.72 -21.30 -10.52
N THR A 109 18.48 -20.25 -10.23
CA THR A 109 19.94 -20.31 -10.30
C THR A 109 20.56 -21.17 -9.20
N ALA A 110 19.94 -21.20 -8.01
CA ALA A 110 20.38 -22.07 -6.91
C ALA A 110 20.00 -23.55 -7.08
N SER A 111 18.98 -23.86 -7.90
CA SER A 111 18.55 -25.24 -8.20
C SER A 111 19.30 -25.88 -9.38
N THR A 112 20.10 -25.10 -10.11
CA THR A 112 20.88 -25.55 -11.28
C THR A 112 22.36 -25.80 -10.92
N GLN A 113 22.71 -25.76 -9.62
CA GLN A 113 24.04 -26.08 -9.09
C GLN A 113 23.99 -27.33 -8.21
#